data_AF-A0A226EQG0-F1
#
_entry.id   AF-A0A226EQG0-F1
#
_cell.length_a   1.000
_cell.length_b   1.000
_cell.length_c   1.000
_cell.angle_alpha   90.00
_cell.angle_beta   90.00
_cell.angle_gamma   90.00
#
_symmetry.space_group_name_H-M   'P 1'
#
loop_
_entity.id
_entity.type
_entity.pdbx_description
1 polymer ?
#
loop_
_entity_poly.entity_id
_entity_poly.type
_entity_poly.pdbx_seq_one_letter_code
_entity_poly.pdbx_strand_id
1 'polypeptide(L)'
;MTAFFTLVAVGLAFLVGEAFTAQTLTSPILTNWGTWGEFEYCPPGSKVISMQIKVEPWDAWDGLTDDSCLNAIKLVCGNPVTGDIANFITSKEGTFGRYKAMHRCNGNGYAVGFMLRVVEEDTAIVDETATNNLRILCAGSTSGFMELDGEGWGEWTNPRICDSHEYICGIQTQVQDDQGITRDDTALNNLRVQCCDLTKEDMVYYGLRVENTTMSRSHK
;
A
#
# COMPACT_ATOMS: atom_id res chain seq x y z
N MET A 1 4.00 45.07 56.78
CA MET A 1 3.57 43.76 56.22
C MET A 1 3.58 43.88 54.71
N THR A 2 4.61 43.36 54.06
CA THR A 2 4.71 43.29 52.59
C THR A 2 5.05 41.85 52.25
N ALA A 3 4.09 41.12 51.69
CA ALA A 3 4.26 39.74 51.27
C ALA A 3 4.83 39.73 49.84
N PHE A 4 6.00 39.11 49.67
CA PHE A 4 6.54 38.76 48.35
C PHE A 4 5.95 37.40 47.94
N PHE A 5 5.19 37.37 46.85
CA PHE A 5 4.80 36.13 46.18
C PHE A 5 5.81 35.83 45.07
N THR A 6 6.61 34.78 45.25
CA THR A 6 7.43 34.18 44.20
C THR A 6 6.54 33.28 43.34
N LEU A 7 6.31 33.67 42.07
CA LEU A 7 5.67 32.81 41.08
C LEU A 7 6.71 31.80 40.56
N VAL A 8 6.47 30.51 40.75
CA VAL A 8 7.25 29.45 40.09
C VAL A 8 6.59 29.15 38.75
N ALA A 9 7.24 29.55 37.66
CA ALA A 9 6.80 29.18 36.31
C ALA A 9 7.17 27.72 36.04
N VAL A 10 6.18 26.82 36.04
CA VAL A 10 6.35 25.45 35.56
C VAL A 10 6.27 25.49 34.04
N GLY A 11 7.43 25.46 33.38
CA GLY A 11 7.50 25.34 31.93
C GLY A 11 7.01 23.95 31.50
N LEU A 12 5.88 23.91 30.78
CA LEU A 12 5.43 22.70 30.08
C LEU A 12 6.41 22.46 28.92
N ALA A 13 7.29 21.46 29.05
CA ALA A 13 8.06 20.97 27.92
C ALA A 13 7.12 20.17 27.01
N PHE A 14 6.66 20.78 25.92
CA PHE A 14 6.05 20.04 24.82
C PHE A 14 7.14 19.20 24.17
N LEU A 15 7.07 17.87 24.35
CA LEU A 15 7.80 16.94 23.51
C LEU A 15 7.21 17.06 22.11
N VAL A 16 7.85 17.87 21.26
CA VAL A 16 7.61 17.81 19.83
C VAL A 16 8.20 16.48 19.38
N GLY A 17 7.36 15.45 19.25
CA GLY A 17 7.75 14.23 18.55
C GLY A 17 8.21 14.62 17.15
N GLU A 18 9.38 14.14 16.75
CA GLU A 18 9.89 14.38 15.40
C GLU A 18 8.84 13.90 14.40
N ALA A 19 8.37 14.80 13.55
CA ALA A 19 7.44 14.46 12.50
C ALA A 19 8.19 13.62 11.47
N PHE A 20 7.99 12.30 11.55
CA PHE A 20 8.42 11.34 10.53
C PHE A 20 7.85 11.80 9.18
N THR A 21 8.71 12.07 8.20
CA THR A 21 8.28 12.32 6.82
C THR A 21 8.00 10.97 6.16
N ALA A 22 6.82 10.42 6.42
CA ALA A 22 6.41 9.16 5.82
C ALA A 22 6.24 9.38 4.30
N GLN A 23 7.05 8.70 3.47
CA GLN A 23 6.98 8.81 2.01
C GLN A 23 5.71 8.12 1.47
N THR A 24 4.85 8.86 0.76
CA THR A 24 3.70 8.26 0.06
C THR A 24 4.06 7.99 -1.41
N LEU A 25 3.98 6.73 -1.82
CA LEU A 25 4.14 6.36 -3.22
C LEU A 25 2.77 6.31 -3.90
N THR A 26 2.65 6.94 -5.06
CA THR A 26 1.44 6.92 -5.88
C THR A 26 1.71 6.17 -7.18
N SER A 27 0.77 5.33 -7.62
CA SER A 27 0.80 4.72 -8.95
C SER A 27 0.95 5.80 -10.04
N PRO A 28 1.60 5.50 -11.18
CA PRO A 28 1.39 6.32 -12.36
C PRO A 28 -0.12 6.43 -12.65
N ILE A 29 -0.64 7.65 -12.67
CA ILE A 29 -2.05 7.92 -12.89
C ILE A 29 -2.30 7.90 -14.40
N LEU A 30 -2.80 6.78 -14.92
CA LEU A 30 -3.19 6.63 -16.32
C LEU A 30 -4.68 6.96 -16.52
N THR A 31 -5.47 6.75 -15.48
CA THR A 31 -6.85 7.22 -15.36
C THR A 31 -7.11 7.76 -13.97
N ASN A 32 -8.17 8.54 -13.79
CA ASN A 32 -8.45 9.20 -12.51
C ASN A 32 -9.94 9.17 -12.15
N TRP A 33 -10.63 8.06 -12.47
CA TRP A 33 -12.03 7.88 -12.12
C TRP A 33 -12.20 7.43 -10.68
N GLY A 34 -13.40 7.65 -10.14
CA GLY A 34 -13.75 7.28 -8.78
C GLY A 34 -13.17 8.19 -7.70
N THR A 35 -13.40 7.79 -6.45
CA THR A 35 -12.96 8.53 -5.27
C THR A 35 -11.97 7.73 -4.46
N TRP A 36 -11.02 8.44 -3.85
CA TRP A 36 -10.07 7.84 -2.91
C TRP A 36 -10.79 7.45 -1.63
N GLY A 37 -10.49 6.26 -1.12
CA GLY A 37 -10.86 5.85 0.23
C GLY A 37 -10.07 6.56 1.31
N GLU A 38 -10.31 6.15 2.55
CA GLU A 38 -9.43 6.49 3.67
C GLU A 38 -8.13 5.69 3.59
N PHE A 39 -7.05 6.26 4.10
CA PHE A 39 -5.82 5.50 4.33
C PHE A 39 -6.03 4.51 5.48
N GLU A 40 -5.63 3.27 5.26
CA GLU A 40 -5.55 2.26 6.30
C GLU A 40 -4.09 1.85 6.52
N TYR A 41 -3.75 1.57 7.78
CA TYR A 41 -2.38 1.29 8.20
C TYR A 41 -2.28 -0.03 8.95
N CYS A 42 -1.17 -0.71 8.76
CA CYS A 42 -0.82 -1.86 9.57
C CYS A 42 -0.64 -1.45 11.04
N PRO A 43 -1.05 -2.31 12.01
CA PRO A 43 -0.76 -2.08 13.42
C PRO A 43 0.75 -1.91 13.67
N PRO A 44 1.17 -1.08 14.66
CA PRO A 44 2.57 -0.90 15.00
C PRO A 44 3.30 -2.23 15.22
N GLY A 45 4.50 -2.36 14.65
CA GLY A 45 5.33 -3.57 14.77
C GLY A 45 4.96 -4.70 13.79
N SER A 46 3.90 -4.55 12.99
CA SER A 46 3.59 -5.47 11.90
C SER A 46 4.02 -4.90 10.55
N LYS A 47 4.25 -5.79 9.57
CA LYS A 47 4.61 -5.44 8.19
C LYS A 47 3.65 -6.14 7.23
N VAL A 48 3.52 -5.64 6.01
CA VAL A 48 2.75 -6.34 4.97
C VAL A 48 3.52 -7.59 4.54
N ILE A 49 3.00 -8.76 4.90
CA ILE A 49 3.64 -10.06 4.64
C ILE A 49 2.95 -10.85 3.53
N SER A 50 1.72 -10.50 3.19
CA SER A 50 0.96 -11.14 2.12
C SER A 50 -0.06 -10.17 1.52
N MET A 51 -0.48 -10.46 0.29
CA MET A 51 -1.38 -9.62 -0.49
C MET A 51 -2.42 -10.48 -1.21
N GLN A 52 -3.62 -9.94 -1.36
CA GLN A 52 -4.71 -10.50 -2.17
C GLN A 52 -5.33 -9.40 -3.01
N ILE A 53 -5.95 -9.79 -4.10
CA ILE A 53 -6.79 -8.93 -4.92
C ILE A 53 -8.19 -9.50 -5.02
N LYS A 54 -9.16 -8.63 -5.22
CA LYS A 54 -10.56 -8.97 -5.50
C LYS A 54 -10.82 -8.68 -6.97
N VAL A 55 -11.22 -9.71 -7.70
CA VAL A 55 -11.51 -9.66 -9.14
C VAL A 55 -12.80 -10.43 -9.36
N GLU A 56 -13.58 -10.04 -10.36
CA GLU A 56 -14.76 -10.80 -10.73
C GLU A 56 -14.37 -12.17 -11.30
N PRO A 57 -15.08 -13.26 -10.94
CA PRO A 57 -14.83 -14.55 -11.56
C PRO A 57 -15.47 -14.61 -12.95
N TRP A 58 -14.82 -15.33 -13.85
CA TRP A 58 -15.41 -15.88 -15.07
C TRP A 58 -16.43 -17.01 -14.76
N ASP A 59 -17.40 -16.84 -13.85
CA ASP A 59 -18.42 -17.89 -13.60
C ASP A 59 -19.61 -17.83 -14.58
N ALA A 60 -19.28 -18.19 -15.83
CA ALA A 60 -20.05 -18.96 -16.81
C ALA A 60 -21.51 -19.37 -16.46
N TRP A 61 -22.47 -18.45 -16.56
CA TRP A 61 -23.88 -18.78 -16.78
C TRP A 61 -24.58 -17.98 -17.90
N ASP A 62 -24.11 -16.78 -18.26
CA ASP A 62 -24.78 -15.98 -19.30
C ASP A 62 -23.92 -15.50 -20.48
N GLY A 63 -22.59 -15.61 -20.41
CA GLY A 63 -21.72 -15.15 -21.51
C GLY A 63 -21.81 -13.64 -21.79
N LEU A 64 -22.27 -12.86 -20.80
CA LEU A 64 -22.47 -11.41 -20.90
C LEU A 64 -21.69 -10.61 -19.85
N THR A 65 -21.12 -11.24 -18.81
CA THR A 65 -20.21 -10.58 -17.86
C THR A 65 -18.81 -10.49 -18.44
N ASP A 66 -18.36 -9.25 -18.65
CA ASP A 66 -17.02 -8.87 -19.06
C ASP A 66 -15.97 -9.15 -17.97
N ASP A 67 -14.70 -9.26 -18.36
CA ASP A 67 -13.55 -9.48 -17.49
C ASP A 67 -13.29 -8.24 -16.64
N SER A 68 -14.06 -8.07 -15.58
CA SER A 68 -14.03 -6.86 -14.78
C SER A 68 -12.71 -6.73 -14.02
N CYS A 69 -12.11 -5.55 -14.19
CA CYS A 69 -10.90 -5.05 -13.56
C CYS A 69 -10.85 -5.31 -12.03
N LEU A 70 -9.69 -5.06 -11.41
CA LEU A 70 -9.53 -5.17 -9.96
C LEU A 70 -10.59 -4.32 -9.26
N ASN A 71 -11.25 -4.94 -8.28
CA ASN A 71 -12.22 -4.28 -7.44
C ASN A 71 -11.63 -3.88 -6.08
N ALA A 72 -10.64 -4.62 -5.58
CA ALA A 72 -9.98 -4.30 -4.31
C ALA A 72 -8.58 -4.91 -4.21
N ILE A 73 -7.77 -4.32 -3.33
CA ILE A 73 -6.49 -4.86 -2.88
C ILE A 73 -6.59 -5.05 -1.37
N LYS A 74 -6.15 -6.21 -0.87
CA LYS A 74 -6.05 -6.51 0.56
C LYS A 74 -4.61 -6.81 0.92
N LEU A 75 -4.07 -6.06 1.86
CA LEU A 75 -2.77 -6.30 2.45
C LEU A 75 -2.95 -7.02 3.79
N VAL A 76 -2.15 -8.06 4.01
CA VAL A 76 -2.12 -8.85 5.24
C VAL A 76 -0.94 -8.37 6.07
N CYS A 77 -1.24 -7.69 7.17
CA CYS A 77 -0.26 -7.20 8.13
C CYS A 77 0.06 -8.31 9.13
N GLY A 78 1.35 -8.57 9.36
CA GLY A 78 1.78 -9.60 10.29
C GLY A 78 3.26 -9.53 10.62
N ASN A 79 3.72 -10.53 11.37
CA ASN A 79 5.12 -10.71 11.67
C ASN A 79 5.79 -11.50 10.52
N PRO A 80 6.81 -10.95 9.83
CA PRO A 80 7.45 -11.65 8.72
C PRO A 80 8.13 -12.97 9.13
N VAL A 81 8.63 -13.06 10.37
CA VAL A 81 9.41 -14.19 10.89
C VAL A 81 8.50 -15.33 11.35
N THR A 82 7.52 -15.04 12.21
CA THR A 82 6.61 -16.07 12.72
C THR A 82 5.48 -16.39 11.75
N GLY A 83 5.13 -15.42 10.90
CA GLY A 83 3.97 -15.51 10.01
C GLY A 83 2.64 -15.20 10.68
N ASP A 84 2.64 -14.80 11.95
CA ASP A 84 1.42 -14.45 12.67
C ASP A 84 0.76 -13.24 12.03
N ILE A 85 -0.54 -13.39 11.74
CA ILE A 85 -1.36 -12.33 11.16
C ILE A 85 -1.83 -11.41 12.29
N ALA A 86 -1.58 -10.10 12.14
CA ALA A 86 -2.01 -9.06 13.07
C ALA A 86 -3.31 -8.40 12.60
N ASN A 87 -3.42 -8.05 11.31
CA ASN A 87 -4.60 -7.40 10.75
C ASN A 87 -4.69 -7.54 9.23
N PHE A 88 -5.83 -7.17 8.65
CA PHE A 88 -6.03 -6.97 7.22
C PHE A 88 -6.39 -5.50 6.97
N ILE A 89 -5.85 -4.92 5.90
CA ILE A 89 -6.17 -3.55 5.45
C ILE A 89 -6.49 -3.55 3.96
N THR A 90 -7.46 -2.75 3.54
CA THR A 90 -8.00 -2.73 2.17
C THR A 90 -8.21 -1.33 1.60
N SER A 91 -8.46 -0.32 2.45
CA SER A 91 -8.95 1.01 2.04
C SER A 91 -10.34 0.90 1.39
N LYS A 92 -10.59 1.58 0.27
CA LYS A 92 -11.85 1.49 -0.46
C LYS A 92 -11.89 0.22 -1.30
N GLU A 93 -13.00 -0.49 -1.22
CA GLU A 93 -13.25 -1.70 -1.97
C GLU A 93 -14.43 -1.51 -2.92
N GLY A 94 -14.34 -2.14 -4.09
CA GLY A 94 -15.45 -2.31 -4.99
C GLY A 94 -16.43 -3.38 -4.52
N THR A 95 -17.69 -3.23 -4.91
CA THR A 95 -18.80 -4.10 -4.47
C THR A 95 -18.63 -5.53 -4.95
N PHE A 96 -18.20 -5.70 -6.20
CA PHE A 96 -18.29 -6.98 -6.89
C PHE A 96 -17.00 -7.82 -6.84
N GLY A 97 -17.09 -9.05 -7.35
CA GLY A 97 -16.02 -10.04 -7.39
C GLY A 97 -15.70 -10.79 -6.10
N ARG A 98 -14.67 -11.63 -6.17
CA ARG A 98 -14.21 -12.48 -5.05
C ARG A 98 -12.70 -12.32 -4.85
N TYR A 99 -12.26 -12.41 -3.60
CA TYR A 99 -10.84 -12.43 -3.28
C TYR A 99 -10.17 -13.70 -3.83
N LYS A 100 -9.06 -13.52 -4.55
CA LYS A 100 -8.22 -14.60 -5.09
C LYS A 100 -7.25 -15.13 -4.02
N ALA A 101 -6.26 -15.95 -4.41
CA ALA A 101 -5.35 -16.58 -3.46
C ALA A 101 -4.46 -15.55 -2.74
N MET A 102 -4.03 -15.89 -1.52
CA MET A 102 -3.02 -15.11 -0.79
C MET A 102 -1.65 -15.35 -1.38
N HIS A 103 -1.00 -14.26 -1.81
CA HIS A 103 0.38 -14.27 -2.27
C HIS A 103 1.28 -13.78 -1.13
N ARG A 104 2.15 -14.63 -0.60
CA ARG A 104 2.95 -14.35 0.60
C ARG A 104 4.40 -14.05 0.24
N CYS A 105 4.98 -13.04 0.87
CA CYS A 105 6.41 -12.78 0.77
C CYS A 105 7.21 -13.96 1.34
N ASN A 106 8.18 -14.44 0.57
CA ASN A 106 9.07 -15.53 0.97
C ASN A 106 10.19 -15.03 1.90
N GLY A 107 10.86 -15.94 2.62
CA GLY A 107 12.13 -15.67 3.29
C GLY A 107 12.10 -14.60 4.39
N ASN A 108 11.04 -14.57 5.21
CA ASN A 108 10.79 -13.53 6.23
C ASN A 108 10.70 -12.10 5.64
N GLY A 109 10.39 -12.00 4.35
CA GLY A 109 10.25 -10.75 3.63
C GLY A 109 8.92 -10.03 3.93
N TYR A 110 8.88 -8.78 3.50
CA TYR A 110 7.73 -7.88 3.60
C TYR A 110 7.65 -7.03 2.33
N ALA A 111 6.49 -6.46 2.05
CA ALA A 111 6.28 -5.66 0.83
C ALA A 111 7.05 -4.33 0.89
N VAL A 112 7.72 -3.98 -0.20
CA VAL A 112 8.52 -2.75 -0.35
C VAL A 112 8.22 -1.99 -1.64
N GLY A 113 7.43 -2.56 -2.55
CA GLY A 113 7.08 -1.89 -3.78
C GLY A 113 5.97 -2.58 -4.54
N PHE A 114 5.45 -1.90 -5.56
CA PHE A 114 4.37 -2.39 -6.40
C PHE A 114 4.48 -1.90 -7.86
N MET A 115 3.75 -2.60 -8.73
CA MET A 115 3.43 -2.20 -10.10
C MET A 115 1.96 -2.53 -10.36
N LEU A 116 1.26 -1.65 -11.07
CA LEU A 116 -0.08 -1.93 -11.57
C LEU A 116 0.00 -2.40 -13.02
N ARG A 117 -0.98 -3.17 -13.46
CA ARG A 117 -1.20 -3.49 -14.86
C ARG A 117 -2.44 -2.77 -15.35
N VAL A 118 -2.32 -2.01 -16.43
CA VAL A 118 -3.37 -1.10 -16.92
C VAL A 118 -3.23 -0.96 -18.45
N VAL A 119 -4.32 -0.72 -19.19
CA VAL A 119 -4.24 -0.29 -20.59
C VAL A 119 -4.16 1.24 -20.66
N GLU A 120 -3.32 1.79 -21.53
CA GLU A 120 -3.21 3.24 -21.70
C GLU A 120 -4.48 3.83 -22.32
N GLU A 121 -4.90 5.01 -21.82
CA GLU A 121 -6.15 5.68 -22.16
C GLU A 121 -6.32 5.94 -23.66
N ASP A 122 -5.24 6.18 -24.39
CA ASP A 122 -5.24 6.47 -25.83
C ASP A 122 -5.49 5.24 -26.72
N THR A 123 -5.36 4.04 -26.15
CA THR A 123 -5.60 2.77 -26.83
C THR A 123 -6.82 2.01 -26.28
N ALA A 124 -7.35 2.46 -25.15
CA ALA A 124 -8.42 1.79 -24.44
C ALA A 124 -9.82 2.18 -24.96
N ILE A 125 -10.71 1.20 -24.98
CA ILE A 125 -12.16 1.43 -24.94
C ILE A 125 -12.50 1.68 -23.45
N VAL A 126 -13.56 2.43 -23.15
CA VAL A 126 -13.76 3.18 -21.89
C VAL A 126 -13.58 2.37 -20.58
N ASP A 127 -13.85 1.07 -20.59
CA ASP A 127 -13.73 0.08 -19.50
C ASP A 127 -12.34 -0.56 -19.36
N GLU A 128 -11.53 -0.57 -20.42
CA GLU A 128 -10.18 -1.16 -20.41
C GLU A 128 -9.14 -0.35 -19.62
N THR A 129 -9.54 0.82 -19.12
CA THR A 129 -8.63 1.79 -18.51
C THR A 129 -8.42 1.65 -16.99
N ALA A 130 -9.05 0.66 -16.36
CA ALA A 130 -8.89 0.40 -14.93
C ALA A 130 -7.73 -0.58 -14.64
N THR A 131 -7.42 -0.77 -13.35
CA THR A 131 -6.32 -1.66 -12.95
C THR A 131 -6.71 -3.12 -13.16
N ASN A 132 -5.92 -3.83 -13.95
CA ASN A 132 -6.15 -5.23 -14.35
C ASN A 132 -5.39 -6.23 -13.50
N ASN A 133 -4.22 -5.85 -12.97
CA ASN A 133 -3.45 -6.71 -12.10
C ASN A 133 -2.50 -5.90 -11.19
N LEU A 134 -1.92 -6.59 -10.21
CA LEU A 134 -0.97 -6.08 -9.24
C LEU A 134 0.27 -6.98 -9.21
N ARG A 135 1.43 -6.35 -9.19
CA ARG A 135 2.72 -6.97 -8.86
C ARG A 135 3.26 -6.33 -7.59
N ILE A 136 3.81 -7.15 -6.69
CA ILE A 136 4.41 -6.69 -5.44
C ILE A 136 5.87 -7.13 -5.35
N LEU A 137 6.73 -6.21 -4.92
CA LEU A 137 8.12 -6.52 -4.58
C LEU A 137 8.23 -6.79 -3.09
N CYS A 138 8.78 -7.94 -2.75
CA CYS A 138 9.12 -8.29 -1.37
C CYS A 138 10.61 -8.05 -1.10
N ALA A 139 10.92 -7.56 0.10
CA ALA A 139 12.29 -7.49 0.59
C ALA A 139 12.95 -8.88 0.54
N GLY A 140 14.17 -8.94 0.01
CA GLY A 140 14.91 -10.20 -0.15
C GLY A 140 14.46 -11.09 -1.32
N SER A 141 13.49 -10.66 -2.14
CA SER A 141 13.09 -11.42 -3.34
C SER A 141 14.24 -11.49 -4.35
N THR A 142 14.63 -12.70 -4.75
CA THR A 142 15.59 -12.96 -5.84
C THR A 142 14.91 -13.09 -7.20
N SER A 143 13.60 -13.33 -7.22
CA SER A 143 12.79 -13.49 -8.43
C SER A 143 12.15 -12.18 -8.90
N GLY A 144 12.40 -11.07 -8.21
CA GLY A 144 11.82 -9.76 -8.51
C GLY A 144 10.39 -9.60 -8.01
N PHE A 145 9.55 -8.94 -8.80
CA PHE A 145 8.15 -8.69 -8.49
C PHE A 145 7.32 -9.98 -8.61
N MET A 146 6.50 -10.25 -7.61
CA MET A 146 5.52 -11.33 -7.59
C MET A 146 4.20 -10.83 -8.19
N GLU A 147 3.72 -11.49 -9.23
CA GLU A 147 2.44 -11.21 -9.89
C GLU A 147 1.29 -11.92 -9.16
N LEU A 148 0.16 -11.22 -9.00
CA LEU A 148 -1.05 -11.77 -8.39
C LEU A 148 -2.02 -12.32 -9.45
N ASP A 149 -3.11 -12.93 -8.98
CA ASP A 149 -4.10 -13.65 -9.82
C ASP A 149 -5.13 -12.72 -10.50
N GLY A 150 -4.65 -11.61 -11.07
CA GLY A 150 -5.47 -10.66 -11.82
C GLY A 150 -5.37 -10.92 -13.32
N GLU A 151 -5.84 -9.98 -14.11
CA GLU A 151 -5.99 -10.16 -15.54
C GLU A 151 -4.68 -10.10 -16.34
N GLY A 152 -4.77 -10.76 -17.49
CA GLY A 152 -3.67 -11.08 -18.41
C GLY A 152 -3.34 -10.01 -19.45
N TRP A 153 -4.01 -8.85 -19.44
CA TRP A 153 -3.92 -7.82 -20.49
C TRP A 153 -3.56 -6.42 -19.95
N GLY A 154 -3.14 -5.53 -20.85
CA GLY A 154 -2.53 -4.24 -20.53
C GLY A 154 -1.03 -4.33 -20.24
N GLU A 155 -0.43 -3.18 -19.94
CA GLU A 155 1.00 -3.00 -19.72
C GLU A 155 1.31 -2.74 -18.24
N TRP A 156 2.50 -3.15 -17.81
CA TRP A 156 2.95 -2.93 -16.43
C TRP A 156 3.48 -1.50 -16.27
N THR A 157 2.97 -0.77 -15.29
CA THR A 157 3.46 0.57 -14.95
C THR A 157 4.90 0.55 -14.45
N ASN A 158 5.60 1.69 -14.52
CA ASN A 158 6.89 1.86 -13.84
C ASN A 158 6.81 1.49 -12.34
N PRO A 159 7.83 0.82 -11.78
CA PRO A 159 7.80 0.38 -10.40
C PRO A 159 7.80 1.55 -9.42
N ARG A 160 7.03 1.39 -8.35
CA ARG A 160 7.04 2.25 -7.17
C ARG A 160 7.61 1.45 -6.00
N ILE A 161 8.74 1.88 -5.47
CA ILE A 161 9.50 1.17 -4.44
C ILE A 161 9.84 2.17 -3.35
N CYS A 162 9.64 1.79 -2.09
CA CYS A 162 10.03 2.60 -0.94
C CYS A 162 11.55 2.81 -0.92
N ASP A 163 12.00 3.82 -0.20
CA ASP A 163 13.43 4.09 -0.08
C ASP A 163 14.15 2.96 0.68
N SER A 164 15.48 3.00 0.67
CA SER A 164 16.27 2.04 1.45
C SER A 164 15.91 2.14 2.93
N HIS A 165 15.72 0.98 3.57
CA HIS A 165 15.32 0.85 4.97
C HIS A 165 13.87 1.22 5.28
N GLU A 166 13.00 1.27 4.28
CA GLU A 166 11.55 1.43 4.46
C GLU A 166 10.77 0.18 4.03
N TYR A 167 9.49 0.14 4.40
CA TYR A 167 8.52 -0.88 4.00
C TYR A 167 7.12 -0.30 3.81
N ILE A 168 6.29 -1.01 3.04
CA ILE A 168 4.87 -0.64 2.88
C ILE A 168 4.14 -0.94 4.19
N CYS A 169 3.56 0.11 4.78
CA CYS A 169 2.84 0.07 6.05
C CYS A 169 1.40 0.56 5.96
N GLY A 170 0.98 1.11 4.82
CA GLY A 170 -0.39 1.57 4.63
C GLY A 170 -0.82 1.59 3.18
N ILE A 171 -2.13 1.63 2.97
CA ILE A 171 -2.78 1.58 1.66
C ILE A 171 -3.90 2.61 1.55
N GLN A 172 -4.02 3.20 0.38
CA GLN A 172 -5.18 3.97 -0.04
C GLN A 172 -5.50 3.62 -1.50
N THR A 173 -6.75 3.30 -1.81
CA THR A 173 -7.20 2.92 -3.15
C THR A 173 -8.18 3.96 -3.69
N GLN A 174 -8.13 4.20 -4.99
CA GLN A 174 -9.14 4.98 -5.72
C GLN A 174 -10.05 4.02 -6.45
N VAL A 175 -11.33 4.03 -6.10
CA VAL A 175 -12.32 3.12 -6.65
C VAL A 175 -13.50 3.92 -7.19
N GLN A 176 -13.85 3.66 -8.44
CA GLN A 176 -15.09 4.12 -9.05
C GLN A 176 -16.24 3.33 -8.45
N ASP A 177 -17.21 4.02 -7.85
CA ASP A 177 -18.39 3.38 -7.28
C ASP A 177 -19.33 2.91 -8.39
N ASP A 178 -20.11 1.88 -8.10
CA ASP A 178 -21.23 1.42 -8.94
C ASP A 178 -22.12 2.61 -9.36
N GLN A 179 -22.28 2.79 -10.68
CA GLN A 179 -23.11 3.85 -11.28
C GLN A 179 -24.54 3.37 -11.59
N GLY A 180 -24.90 2.15 -11.16
CA GLY A 180 -26.22 1.53 -11.32
C GLY A 180 -26.44 0.86 -12.67
N ILE A 181 -27.65 0.32 -12.88
CA ILE A 181 -28.07 -0.59 -13.98
C ILE A 181 -27.84 -0.08 -15.42
N THR A 182 -27.42 1.17 -15.61
CA THR A 182 -27.32 1.82 -16.94
C THR A 182 -25.92 2.32 -17.31
N ARG A 183 -24.92 2.16 -16.43
CA ARG A 183 -23.52 2.55 -16.68
C ARG A 183 -22.58 1.58 -15.97
N ASP A 184 -21.55 1.15 -16.70
CA ASP A 184 -20.63 0.07 -16.29
C ASP A 184 -19.79 0.38 -15.03
N ASP A 185 -19.14 -0.70 -14.57
CA ASP A 185 -19.01 -1.15 -13.19
C ASP A 185 -17.99 -0.47 -12.26
N THR A 186 -17.98 -0.97 -11.03
CA THR A 186 -17.08 -0.59 -9.95
C THR A 186 -15.64 -1.05 -10.24
N ALA A 187 -14.66 -0.14 -10.29
CA ALA A 187 -13.29 -0.51 -10.64
C ALA A 187 -12.21 0.29 -9.90
N LEU A 188 -11.16 -0.41 -9.46
CA LEU A 188 -9.95 0.19 -8.88
C LEU A 188 -9.13 0.84 -10.00
N ASN A 189 -8.93 2.14 -9.86
CA ASN A 189 -8.20 2.95 -10.83
C ASN A 189 -6.75 3.17 -10.39
N ASN A 190 -6.54 3.51 -9.12
CA ASN A 190 -5.22 3.90 -8.62
C ASN A 190 -4.93 3.38 -7.22
N LEU A 191 -3.63 3.33 -6.92
CA LEU A 191 -3.09 2.87 -5.65
C LEU A 191 -2.11 3.91 -5.10
N ARG A 192 -2.27 4.20 -3.80
CA ARG A 192 -1.23 4.81 -2.98
C ARG A 192 -0.84 3.87 -1.87
N VAL A 193 0.44 3.87 -1.54
CA VAL A 193 0.96 3.18 -0.36
C VAL A 193 1.79 4.13 0.49
N GLN A 194 1.75 3.90 1.79
CA GLN A 194 2.62 4.58 2.73
C GLN A 194 3.88 3.75 2.95
N CYS A 195 5.04 4.37 2.81
CA CYS A 195 6.31 3.84 3.27
C CYS A 195 6.59 4.30 4.70
N CYS A 196 7.04 3.38 5.53
CA CYS A 196 7.45 3.60 6.91
C CYS A 196 8.88 3.09 7.12
N ASP A 197 9.63 3.76 7.99
CA ASP A 197 10.97 3.36 8.38
C ASP A 197 10.99 2.04 9.15
N LEU A 198 11.99 1.20 8.83
CA LEU A 198 12.38 0.09 9.68
C LEU A 198 12.95 0.61 11.01
N THR A 199 12.66 -0.12 12.07
CA THR A 199 13.31 0.12 13.37
C THR A 199 14.79 -0.25 13.33
N LYS A 200 15.57 0.20 14.32
CA LYS A 200 16.98 -0.22 14.45
C LYS A 200 17.08 -1.73 14.65
N GLU A 201 16.16 -2.29 15.40
CA GLU A 201 16.05 -3.72 15.66
C GLU A 201 15.77 -4.49 14.37
N ASP A 202 14.85 -3.99 13.53
CA ASP A 202 14.59 -4.55 12.20
C ASP A 202 15.84 -4.50 11.32
N MET A 203 16.51 -3.34 11.24
CA MET A 203 17.71 -3.18 10.42
C MET A 203 18.81 -4.16 10.83
N VAL A 204 19.04 -4.33 12.13
CA VAL A 204 19.99 -5.31 12.65
C VAL A 204 19.58 -6.74 12.28
N TYR A 205 18.30 -7.09 12.44
CA TYR A 205 17.78 -8.42 12.10
C TYR A 205 17.98 -8.76 10.62
N TYR A 206 17.66 -7.81 9.74
CA TYR A 206 17.80 -7.98 8.29
C TYR A 206 19.23 -7.77 7.77
N GLY A 207 20.20 -7.50 8.66
CA GLY A 207 21.61 -7.28 8.27
C GLY A 207 21.82 -6.01 7.43
N LEU A 208 20.91 -5.03 7.56
CA LEU A 208 20.99 -3.75 6.87
C LEU A 208 21.96 -2.83 7.60
N ARG A 209 22.62 -1.92 6.86
CA ARG A 209 23.58 -0.99 7.45
C ARG A 209 22.83 0.03 8.29
N VAL A 210 23.03 -0.02 9.60
CA VAL A 210 22.59 1.05 10.50
C VAL A 210 23.56 2.20 10.34
N GLU A 211 23.14 3.26 9.64
CA GLU A 211 23.89 4.51 9.66
C GLU A 211 23.81 5.07 11.09
N ASN A 212 24.95 5.10 11.78
CA ASN A 212 25.04 5.81 13.04
C ASN A 212 24.91 7.30 12.75
N THR A 213 23.68 7.83 12.84
CA THR A 213 23.44 9.27 12.92
C THR A 213 24.00 9.77 14.25
N THR A 214 25.32 9.85 14.33
CA THR A 214 25.94 10.84 15.21
C THR A 214 25.50 12.19 14.66
N MET A 215 24.75 12.95 15.46
CA MET A 215 24.45 14.34 15.19
C MET A 215 25.76 15.06 14.84
N SER A 216 26.02 15.23 13.55
CA SER A 216 26.88 16.29 13.04
C SER A 216 26.07 17.57 13.07
N ARG A 217 25.82 18.09 14.28
CA ARG A 217 25.66 19.53 14.48
C ARG A 217 27.04 20.14 14.21
N SER A 218 27.30 20.47 12.96
CA SER A 218 28.26 21.52 12.64
C SER A 218 27.46 22.73 12.21
N HIS A 219 27.31 23.67 13.14
CA HIS A 219 27.06 25.07 12.80
C HIS A 219 28.06 25.51 11.72
N LYS A 220 27.55 26.00 10.60
CA LYS A 220 28.12 27.12 9.84
C LYS A 220 26.98 27.96 9.31
#